data_AF-A0AAJ1EKK5-F1
#
_entry.id   AF-A0AAJ1EKK5-F1
#
_cell.length_a   1.000
_cell.length_b   1.000
_cell.length_c   1.000
_cell.angle_alpha   90.00
_cell.angle_beta   90.00
_cell.angle_gamma   90.00
#
_symmetry.space_group_name_H-M   'P 1'
#
loop_
_entity.id
_entity.type
_entity.pdbx_description
1 polymer ?
#
loop_
_entity_poly.entity_id
_entity_poly.type
_entity_poly.pdbx_seq_one_letter_code
_entity_poly.pdbx_strand_id
1 'polypeptide(L)'
;MDSEEGSSTSTIGPLLQGARTAKGLTIEAAAAASKVPLSFIRLLEQEQFHLVPDSLYLIRFLTEYATFLGLDPKQVAAQLKDQVSSARRESGLSHPVSSMGSQIDLRRLAMYLLPAVIVIPLIFIGLSLLSGRESAMPPDRRLELPESQGAATSLPEVATAVSPGSQAPSLSTGQPDGSVSPHQVTDPAPQEPQGPPARYKLRAEAKEMTWIAVASDGATRRQALLHPGETASWSANNGFVVTIGNAGGVTLMLNGRPISLKGARGQVIQNLALPENDGPPVAGQ
;
A
#
# COMPACT_ATOMS: atom_id res chain seq x y z
N MET A 1 37.73 39.70 -10.54
CA MET A 1 36.54 39.17 -11.23
C MET A 1 36.71 37.67 -11.24
N ASP A 2 36.34 37.02 -10.14
CA ASP A 2 36.32 35.57 -10.06
C ASP A 2 34.89 35.14 -10.30
N SER A 3 34.68 34.57 -11.49
CA SER A 3 33.44 33.91 -11.87
C SER A 3 33.34 32.61 -11.08
N GLU A 4 32.65 32.63 -9.94
CA GLU A 4 32.14 31.41 -9.36
C GLU A 4 30.97 30.91 -10.23
N GLU A 5 31.28 30.07 -11.21
CA GLU A 5 30.31 29.18 -11.83
C GLU A 5 29.82 28.20 -10.76
N GLY A 6 28.73 28.58 -10.08
CA GLY A 6 27.95 27.69 -9.24
C GLY A 6 27.49 26.48 -10.07
N SER A 7 28.12 25.33 -9.81
CA SER A 7 27.65 24.03 -10.30
C SER A 7 26.18 23.89 -9.96
N SER A 8 25.33 24.05 -10.97
CA SER A 8 23.89 23.96 -10.86
C SER A 8 23.50 22.49 -10.72
N THR A 9 23.77 21.87 -9.57
CA THR A 9 23.13 20.62 -9.20
C THR A 9 21.66 20.95 -8.96
N SER A 10 20.84 20.88 -10.01
CA SER A 10 19.41 21.15 -9.96
C SER A 10 18.76 20.23 -8.91
N THR A 11 18.54 20.75 -7.70
CA THR A 11 17.96 19.99 -6.61
C THR A 11 16.48 19.72 -6.89
N ILE A 12 15.96 18.63 -6.32
CA ILE A 12 14.67 18.10 -6.74
C ILE A 12 13.51 18.97 -6.23
N GLY A 13 13.66 19.58 -5.05
CA GLY A 13 12.67 20.47 -4.45
C GLY A 13 12.37 21.69 -5.33
N PRO A 14 13.38 22.52 -5.67
CA PRO A 14 13.21 23.66 -6.57
C PRO A 14 12.64 23.29 -7.94
N LEU A 15 13.04 22.14 -8.51
CA LEU A 15 12.49 21.64 -9.78
C LEU A 15 10.98 21.40 -9.69
N LEU A 16 10.54 20.66 -8.66
CA LEU A 16 9.12 20.36 -8.43
C LEU A 16 8.32 21.64 -8.14
N GLN A 17 8.86 22.51 -7.30
CA GLN A 17 8.24 23.79 -6.95
C GLN A 17 8.07 24.67 -8.20
N GLY A 18 9.11 24.80 -9.02
CA GLY A 18 9.09 25.55 -10.27
C GLY A 18 8.02 25.04 -11.23
N ALA A 19 7.97 23.73 -11.46
CA ALA A 19 6.97 23.10 -12.31
C ALA A 19 5.54 23.28 -11.79
N ARG A 20 5.33 23.23 -10.47
CA ARG A 20 4.02 23.54 -9.85
C ARG A 20 3.63 24.99 -10.08
N THR A 21 4.53 25.94 -9.81
CA THR A 21 4.25 27.37 -9.94
C THR A 21 4.04 27.78 -11.40
N ALA A 22 4.71 27.15 -12.36
CA ALA A 22 4.48 27.36 -13.78
C ALA A 22 3.05 26.97 -14.22
N LYS A 23 2.42 26.05 -13.50
CA LYS A 23 1.00 25.68 -13.65
C LYS A 23 0.03 26.58 -12.86
N GLY A 24 0.53 27.57 -12.13
CA GLY A 24 -0.27 28.49 -11.31
C GLY A 24 -0.94 27.83 -10.10
N LEU A 25 -0.44 26.68 -9.65
CA LEU A 25 -1.06 25.89 -8.57
C LEU A 25 -0.45 26.23 -7.21
N THR A 26 -1.29 26.34 -6.17
CA THR A 26 -0.83 26.28 -4.77
C THR A 26 -0.50 24.85 -4.38
N ILE A 27 0.19 24.64 -3.26
CA ILE A 27 0.49 23.30 -2.74
C ILE A 27 -0.82 22.57 -2.41
N GLU A 28 -1.80 23.27 -1.84
CA GLU A 28 -3.13 22.76 -1.50
C GLU A 28 -3.90 22.31 -2.75
N ALA A 29 -3.89 23.14 -3.81
CA ALA A 29 -4.53 22.80 -5.08
C ALA A 29 -3.84 21.62 -5.77
N ALA A 30 -2.51 21.59 -5.75
CA ALA A 30 -1.73 20.49 -6.30
C ALA A 30 -2.00 19.17 -5.55
N ALA A 31 -2.11 19.19 -4.23
CA ALA A 31 -2.45 18.01 -3.43
C ALA A 31 -3.85 17.48 -3.76
N ALA A 32 -4.83 18.38 -3.88
CA ALA A 32 -6.20 18.02 -4.24
C ALA A 32 -6.29 17.38 -5.64
N ALA A 33 -5.46 17.83 -6.58
CA ALA A 33 -5.50 17.39 -7.98
C ALA A 33 -4.60 16.17 -8.28
N SER A 34 -3.47 16.02 -7.60
CA SER A 34 -2.42 15.03 -7.92
C SER A 34 -2.55 13.70 -7.19
N LYS A 35 -3.56 13.53 -6.33
CA LYS A 35 -3.69 12.39 -5.39
C LYS A 35 -2.49 12.20 -4.44
N VAL A 36 -1.59 13.18 -4.40
CA VAL A 36 -0.44 13.19 -3.49
C VAL A 36 -0.84 13.93 -2.21
N PRO A 37 -0.59 13.35 -1.02
CA PRO A 37 -0.92 14.02 0.23
C PRO A 37 -0.20 15.38 0.35
N LEU A 38 -0.89 16.39 0.88
CA LEU A 38 -0.35 17.73 1.09
C LEU A 38 1.01 17.73 1.81
N SER A 39 1.14 16.88 2.83
CA SER A 39 2.38 16.72 3.58
C SER A 39 3.52 16.22 2.70
N PHE A 40 3.27 15.29 1.78
CA PHE A 40 4.29 14.77 0.87
C PHE A 40 4.74 15.82 -0.15
N ILE A 41 3.82 16.63 -0.69
CA ILE A 41 4.22 17.74 -1.57
C ILE A 41 5.13 18.71 -0.84
N ARG A 42 4.78 19.11 0.40
CA ARG A 42 5.64 19.98 1.22
C ARG A 42 7.01 19.34 1.49
N LEU A 43 7.03 18.07 1.89
CA LEU A 43 8.27 17.34 2.15
C LEU A 43 9.17 17.24 0.92
N LEU A 44 8.59 17.02 -0.26
CA LEU A 44 9.31 16.92 -1.52
C LEU A 44 9.85 18.27 -1.98
N GLU A 45 9.03 19.33 -1.98
CA GLU A 45 9.44 20.67 -2.41
C GLU A 45 10.42 21.34 -1.43
N GLN A 46 10.32 21.02 -0.13
CA GLN A 46 11.21 21.55 0.91
C GLN A 46 12.38 20.59 1.24
N GLU A 47 12.52 19.49 0.50
CA GLU A 47 13.60 18.50 0.63
C GLU A 47 13.79 17.94 2.05
N GLN A 48 12.70 17.86 2.81
CA GLN A 48 12.67 17.37 4.19
C GLN A 48 12.53 15.84 4.24
N PHE A 49 13.34 15.12 3.45
CA PHE A 49 13.24 13.66 3.31
C PHE A 49 13.51 12.91 4.62
N HIS A 50 14.34 13.47 5.49
CA HIS A 50 14.66 12.92 6.81
C HIS A 50 13.42 12.79 7.71
N LEU A 51 12.34 13.51 7.40
CA LEU A 51 11.11 13.41 8.19
C LEU A 51 10.30 12.14 7.89
N VAL A 52 10.65 11.41 6.83
CA VAL A 52 9.99 10.17 6.43
C VAL A 52 10.92 8.99 6.73
N PRO A 53 10.50 8.04 7.58
CA PRO A 53 11.34 6.88 7.94
C PRO A 53 11.68 5.93 6.78
N ASP A 54 10.85 5.89 5.73
CA ASP A 54 11.02 5.01 4.57
C ASP A 54 10.93 5.79 3.25
N SER A 55 12.03 5.79 2.52
CA SER A 55 12.19 6.52 1.26
C SER A 55 11.40 5.93 0.10
N LEU A 56 10.94 4.69 0.20
CA LEU A 56 10.10 4.08 -0.83
C LEU A 56 8.78 4.85 -1.02
N TYR A 57 8.23 5.42 0.05
CA TYR A 57 7.03 6.26 -0.01
C TYR A 57 7.31 7.59 -0.69
N LEU A 58 8.44 8.23 -0.37
CA LEU A 58 8.86 9.45 -1.05
C LEU A 58 8.99 9.21 -2.55
N ILE A 59 9.62 8.12 -2.96
CA ILE A 59 9.77 7.76 -4.39
C ILE A 59 8.41 7.56 -5.04
N ARG A 60 7.51 6.78 -4.41
CA ARG A 60 6.15 6.57 -4.94
C ARG A 60 5.41 7.89 -5.18
N PHE A 61 5.33 8.74 -4.15
CA PHE A 61 4.59 10.00 -4.24
C PHE A 61 5.27 11.03 -5.12
N LEU A 62 6.61 10.99 -5.19
CA LEU A 62 7.37 11.79 -6.14
C LEU A 62 7.05 11.40 -7.58
N THR A 63 6.99 10.11 -7.90
CA THR A 63 6.61 9.63 -9.23
C THR A 63 5.20 10.10 -9.62
N GLU A 64 4.24 9.98 -8.70
CA GLU A 64 2.86 10.47 -8.91
C GLU A 64 2.83 11.99 -9.13
N TYR A 65 3.56 12.74 -8.29
CA TYR A 65 3.60 14.20 -8.36
C TYR A 65 4.27 14.69 -9.64
N ALA A 66 5.39 14.08 -10.04
CA ALA A 66 6.08 14.40 -11.28
C ALA A 66 5.22 14.11 -12.50
N THR A 67 4.50 12.99 -12.51
CA THR A 67 3.51 12.69 -13.56
C THR A 67 2.46 13.79 -13.66
N PHE A 68 1.89 14.22 -12.53
CA PHE A 68 0.94 15.32 -12.48
C PHE A 68 1.53 16.65 -12.98
N LEU A 69 2.79 16.93 -12.65
CA LEU A 69 3.51 18.13 -13.07
C LEU A 69 3.96 18.08 -14.53
N GLY A 70 3.95 16.92 -15.18
CA GLY A 70 4.44 16.74 -16.55
C GLY A 70 5.96 16.63 -16.64
N LEU A 71 6.60 16.24 -15.54
CA LEU A 71 8.03 15.92 -15.46
C LEU A 71 8.26 14.42 -15.75
N ASP A 72 9.47 14.04 -16.12
CA ASP A 72 9.81 12.62 -16.32
C ASP A 72 9.89 11.88 -14.97
N PRO A 73 8.96 10.95 -14.68
CA PRO A 73 8.91 10.24 -13.39
C PRO A 73 10.14 9.38 -13.13
N LYS A 74 10.79 8.85 -14.17
CA LYS A 74 11.96 7.98 -14.02
C LYS A 74 13.19 8.79 -13.61
N GLN A 75 13.37 9.97 -14.21
CA GLN A 75 14.50 10.85 -13.92
C GLN A 75 14.44 11.36 -12.48
N VAL A 76 13.29 11.88 -12.06
CA VAL A 76 13.14 12.40 -10.68
C VAL A 76 13.31 11.31 -9.63
N ALA A 77 12.80 10.09 -9.88
CA ALA A 77 12.92 8.98 -8.95
C ALA A 77 14.37 8.51 -8.79
N ALA A 78 15.12 8.47 -9.89
CA ALA A 78 16.56 8.17 -9.86
C ALA A 78 17.32 9.20 -9.05
N GLN A 79 17.06 10.50 -9.29
CA GLN A 79 17.70 11.59 -8.57
C GLN A 79 17.44 11.54 -7.06
N LEU A 80 16.20 11.30 -6.63
CA LEU A 80 15.87 11.18 -5.20
C LEU A 80 16.56 9.96 -4.56
N LYS A 81 16.58 8.82 -5.27
CA LYS A 81 17.22 7.59 -4.78
C LYS A 81 18.72 7.82 -4.54
N ASP A 82 19.39 8.53 -5.45
CA ASP A 82 20.80 8.87 -5.31
C ASP A 82 21.01 9.79 -4.09
N GLN A 83 20.24 10.87 -3.97
CA GLN A 83 20.31 11.80 -2.83
C GLN A 83 20.09 11.12 -1.48
N VAL A 84 19.06 10.28 -1.36
CA VAL A 84 18.77 9.54 -0.11
C VAL A 84 19.87 8.52 0.19
N SER A 85 20.43 7.86 -0.83
CA SER A 85 21.51 6.89 -0.64
C SER A 85 22.83 7.53 -0.18
N SER A 86 23.10 8.76 -0.64
CA SER A 86 24.28 9.55 -0.26
C SER A 86 24.13 10.08 1.16
N ALA A 87 22.98 10.68 1.48
CA ALA A 87 22.69 11.17 2.83
C ALA A 87 22.76 10.06 3.89
N ARG A 88 22.34 8.84 3.54
CA ARG A 88 22.45 7.67 4.44
C ARG A 88 23.88 7.21 4.65
N ARG A 89 24.73 7.27 3.63
CA ARG A 89 26.16 6.93 3.73
C ARG A 89 26.91 7.94 4.59
N GLU A 90 26.59 9.22 4.45
CA GLU A 90 27.21 10.32 5.21
C GLU A 90 26.79 10.32 6.69
N SER A 91 25.55 9.94 6.99
CA SER A 91 25.03 9.99 8.36
C SER A 91 25.55 8.88 9.28
N GLY A 92 26.35 7.91 8.79
CA GLY A 92 26.91 6.81 9.60
C GLY A 92 25.90 5.87 10.28
N LEU A 93 24.59 6.13 10.14
CA LEU A 93 23.49 5.39 10.75
C LEU A 93 23.28 4.07 10.01
N SER A 94 24.15 3.12 10.38
CA SER A 94 24.11 1.70 10.08
C SER A 94 22.96 1.02 10.84
N HIS A 95 21.73 1.48 10.66
CA HIS A 95 20.57 0.64 10.96
C HIS A 95 20.10 0.04 9.64
N PRO A 96 20.20 -1.30 9.47
CA PRO A 96 19.59 -1.95 8.34
C PRO A 96 18.08 -1.73 8.51
N VAL A 97 17.51 -0.81 7.74
CA VAL A 97 16.14 -1.04 7.32
C VAL A 97 16.22 -2.37 6.58
N SER A 98 15.63 -3.41 7.16
CA SER A 98 15.31 -4.62 6.42
C SER A 98 14.38 -4.20 5.29
N SER A 99 14.99 -3.76 4.20
CA SER A 99 14.48 -3.89 2.87
C SER A 99 14.29 -5.38 2.68
N MET A 100 13.10 -5.86 3.02
CA MET A 100 12.56 -7.14 2.55
C MET A 100 12.27 -6.98 1.04
N GLY A 101 13.30 -6.66 0.27
CA GLY A 101 13.40 -6.92 -1.14
C GLY A 101 14.40 -8.06 -1.22
N SER A 102 13.93 -9.24 -1.61
CA SER A 102 14.73 -10.45 -1.58
C SER A 102 16.03 -10.26 -2.37
N GLN A 103 17.14 -10.07 -1.66
CA GLN A 103 18.43 -10.52 -2.16
C GLN A 103 18.36 -12.05 -2.10
N ILE A 104 17.72 -12.66 -3.10
CA ILE A 104 17.90 -14.09 -3.32
C ILE A 104 19.37 -14.21 -3.69
N ASP A 105 20.19 -14.64 -2.74
CA ASP A 105 21.57 -14.99 -2.97
C ASP A 105 21.59 -16.04 -4.09
N LEU A 106 21.84 -15.61 -5.33
CA LEU A 106 21.81 -16.49 -6.49
C LEU A 106 22.84 -17.62 -6.34
N ARG A 107 23.89 -17.40 -5.53
CA ARG A 107 24.85 -18.43 -5.08
C ARG A 107 24.24 -19.45 -4.11
N ARG A 108 23.41 -19.04 -3.15
CA ARG A 108 22.70 -19.97 -2.25
C ARG A 108 21.63 -20.73 -3.01
N LEU A 109 20.88 -20.07 -3.90
CA LEU A 109 19.88 -20.75 -4.73
C LEU A 109 20.54 -21.69 -5.75
N ALA A 110 21.67 -21.31 -6.35
CA ALA A 110 22.45 -22.18 -7.24
C ALA A 110 22.92 -23.46 -6.52
N MET A 111 23.24 -23.40 -5.23
CA MET A 111 23.61 -24.58 -4.43
C MET A 111 22.45 -25.60 -4.31
N TYR A 112 21.20 -25.15 -4.40
CA TYR A 112 20.01 -26.02 -4.40
C TYR A 112 19.51 -26.38 -5.82
N LEU A 113 19.74 -25.54 -6.83
CA LEU A 113 19.35 -25.84 -8.22
C LEU A 113 20.35 -26.76 -8.93
N LEU A 114 21.64 -26.72 -8.60
CA LEU A 114 22.66 -27.59 -9.18
C LEU A 114 22.40 -29.10 -8.96
N PRO A 115 22.02 -29.58 -7.76
CA PRO A 115 21.61 -30.97 -7.59
C PRO A 115 20.25 -31.26 -8.23
N ALA A 116 19.34 -30.29 -8.31
CA ALA A 116 18.01 -30.48 -8.92
C ALA A 116 18.09 -30.77 -10.44
N VAL A 117 19.03 -30.15 -11.16
CA VAL A 117 19.28 -30.41 -12.59
C VAL A 117 19.78 -31.84 -12.86
N ILE A 118 20.37 -32.51 -11.86
CA ILE A 118 20.87 -33.89 -11.99
C ILE A 118 19.83 -34.90 -11.47
N VAL A 119 19.20 -34.60 -10.34
CA VAL A 119 18.25 -35.50 -9.66
C VAL A 119 16.94 -35.63 -10.43
N ILE A 120 16.43 -34.54 -11.02
CA ILE A 120 15.17 -34.57 -11.79
C ILE A 120 15.27 -35.47 -13.04
N PRO A 121 16.30 -35.38 -13.91
CA PRO A 121 16.42 -36.31 -15.03
C PRO A 121 16.75 -37.75 -14.60
N LEU A 122 17.46 -37.97 -13.48
CA LEU A 122 17.70 -39.32 -12.95
C LEU A 122 16.40 -39.98 -12.45
N ILE A 123 15.53 -39.22 -11.78
CA ILE A 123 14.20 -39.68 -11.38
C ILE A 123 13.36 -39.95 -12.64
N PHE A 124 13.42 -39.08 -13.65
CA PHE A 124 12.69 -39.25 -14.91
C PHE A 124 13.16 -40.49 -15.70
N ILE A 125 14.46 -40.74 -15.76
CA ILE A 125 15.06 -41.93 -16.39
C ILE A 125 14.70 -43.19 -15.59
N GLY A 126 14.76 -43.14 -14.26
CA GLY A 126 14.34 -44.25 -13.39
C GLY A 126 12.85 -44.60 -13.57
N LEU A 127 11.99 -43.59 -13.69
CA LEU A 127 10.55 -43.78 -13.91
C LEU A 127 10.24 -44.28 -15.34
N SER A 128 11.01 -43.83 -16.33
CA SER A 128 10.88 -44.25 -17.73
C SER A 128 11.32 -45.69 -17.96
N LEU A 129 12.33 -46.19 -17.22
CA LEU A 129 12.76 -47.59 -17.26
C LEU A 129 11.76 -48.51 -16.54
N LEU A 130 11.02 -47.99 -15.55
CA LEU A 130 9.98 -48.72 -14.84
C LEU A 130 8.69 -48.84 -15.65
N SER A 131 8.43 -47.90 -16.57
CA SER A 131 7.22 -47.86 -17.40
C SER A 131 7.36 -48.60 -18.75
N GLY A 132 8.56 -49.08 -19.09
CA GLY A 132 8.86 -49.71 -20.38
C GLY A 132 8.62 -51.23 -20.47
N ARG A 133 7.95 -51.86 -19.49
CA ARG A 133 7.82 -53.34 -19.41
C ARG A 133 6.41 -53.93 -19.64
N GLU A 134 5.41 -53.15 -20.05
CA GLU A 134 4.07 -53.67 -20.38
C GLU A 134 3.56 -52.90 -21.61
N SER A 135 3.09 -53.44 -22.74
CA SER A 135 2.81 -54.79 -23.22
C SER A 135 2.90 -54.74 -24.76
N ALA A 136 3.55 -55.73 -25.39
CA ALA A 136 3.54 -55.90 -26.84
C ALA A 136 2.77 -57.16 -27.21
N MET A 137 1.58 -57.01 -27.80
CA MET A 137 0.90 -57.97 -28.70
C MET A 137 -0.28 -57.25 -29.41
N PRO A 138 -0.83 -57.76 -30.52
CA PRO A 138 -0.70 -57.16 -31.86
C PRO A 138 -2.03 -56.59 -32.40
N PRO A 139 -2.03 -55.73 -33.44
CA PRO A 139 -3.28 -55.38 -34.11
C PRO A 139 -3.69 -56.45 -35.12
N ASP A 140 -4.90 -56.95 -34.95
CA ASP A 140 -5.64 -57.78 -35.90
C ASP A 140 -5.68 -57.15 -37.29
N ARG A 141 -5.32 -57.96 -38.27
CA ARG A 141 -5.33 -57.62 -39.69
C ARG A 141 -6.76 -57.73 -40.20
N ARG A 142 -7.50 -56.61 -40.20
CA ARG A 142 -8.81 -56.47 -40.85
C ARG A 142 -8.63 -56.60 -42.37
N LEU A 143 -9.16 -57.68 -42.94
CA LEU A 143 -9.40 -57.85 -44.38
C LEU A 143 -10.83 -57.40 -44.73
N GLU A 144 -11.03 -57.08 -46.01
CA GLU A 144 -12.29 -56.76 -46.74
C GLU A 144 -12.76 -55.29 -46.69
N LEU A 145 -12.50 -54.44 -47.71
CA LEU A 145 -13.03 -54.27 -49.10
C LEU A 145 -14.46 -53.66 -49.19
N PRO A 146 -14.80 -52.91 -50.28
CA PRO A 146 -15.54 -51.64 -50.28
C PRO A 146 -16.98 -51.80 -50.82
N GLU A 147 -17.62 -50.70 -51.27
CA GLU A 147 -18.94 -50.57 -51.94
C GLU A 147 -20.15 -50.36 -50.99
N SER A 148 -21.19 -49.55 -51.28
CA SER A 148 -21.54 -48.69 -52.42
C SER A 148 -22.54 -47.61 -51.96
N GLN A 149 -22.81 -46.71 -52.90
CA GLN A 149 -23.45 -45.39 -52.92
C GLN A 149 -24.97 -45.32 -52.62
N GLY A 150 -25.43 -44.08 -52.38
CA GLY A 150 -26.79 -43.58 -52.61
C GLY A 150 -26.95 -42.20 -51.94
N ALA A 151 -26.69 -41.08 -52.63
CA ALA A 151 -27.67 -40.24 -53.35
C ALA A 151 -28.87 -39.83 -52.47
N ALA A 152 -29.36 -38.59 -52.36
CA ALA A 152 -29.06 -37.26 -52.88
C ALA A 152 -30.05 -36.28 -52.18
N THR A 153 -29.84 -34.95 -52.28
CA THR A 153 -30.91 -33.90 -52.26
C THR A 153 -31.56 -33.62 -50.87
N SER A 154 -31.78 -32.39 -50.36
CA SER A 154 -32.06 -31.05 -50.92
C SER A 154 -31.67 -29.92 -49.95
N LEU A 155 -31.57 -28.72 -50.51
CA LEU A 155 -31.23 -27.41 -49.96
C LEU A 155 -32.47 -26.71 -49.29
N PRO A 156 -32.47 -25.38 -49.00
CA PRO A 156 -32.70 -24.71 -47.70
C PRO A 156 -34.11 -24.07 -47.52
N GLU A 157 -34.47 -23.56 -46.33
CA GLU A 157 -35.44 -22.44 -46.23
C GLU A 157 -35.30 -21.62 -44.94
N VAL A 158 -35.42 -20.31 -45.13
CA VAL A 158 -35.25 -19.17 -44.21
C VAL A 158 -36.61 -18.77 -43.65
N ALA A 159 -36.70 -18.37 -42.36
CA ALA A 159 -37.69 -17.38 -41.94
C ALA A 159 -37.29 -16.64 -40.65
N THR A 160 -36.91 -15.39 -40.88
CA THR A 160 -36.72 -14.24 -39.98
C THR A 160 -37.96 -13.89 -39.14
N ALA A 161 -37.77 -13.41 -37.91
CA ALA A 161 -38.54 -12.28 -37.35
C ALA A 161 -37.82 -11.65 -36.14
N VAL A 162 -38.00 -10.34 -36.02
CA VAL A 162 -37.13 -9.35 -35.37
C VAL A 162 -37.89 -8.53 -34.32
N SER A 163 -37.21 -8.19 -33.21
CA SER A 163 -37.29 -6.92 -32.45
C SER A 163 -38.58 -6.58 -31.64
N PRO A 164 -38.69 -5.40 -30.98
CA PRO A 164 -38.02 -4.96 -29.73
C PRO A 164 -39.02 -4.33 -28.70
N GLY A 165 -38.58 -3.94 -27.50
CA GLY A 165 -39.23 -2.81 -26.77
C GLY A 165 -39.39 -2.87 -25.24
N SER A 166 -38.79 -1.88 -24.57
CA SER A 166 -39.22 -1.13 -23.38
C SER A 166 -39.76 -1.84 -22.13
N GLN A 167 -39.04 -1.65 -21.02
CA GLN A 167 -39.62 -0.95 -19.86
C GLN A 167 -38.53 -0.33 -18.97
N ALA A 168 -38.71 0.97 -18.70
CA ALA A 168 -37.98 1.76 -17.72
C ALA A 168 -38.92 2.03 -16.50
N PRO A 169 -38.51 2.83 -15.50
CA PRO A 169 -38.66 2.56 -14.08
C PRO A 169 -40.07 2.81 -13.52
N SER A 170 -40.40 2.16 -12.41
CA SER A 170 -41.49 2.60 -11.53
C SER A 170 -40.93 2.99 -10.16
N LEU A 171 -41.07 4.28 -9.87
CA LEU A 171 -41.05 4.87 -8.55
C LEU A 171 -42.21 4.30 -7.72
N SER A 172 -41.96 3.91 -6.48
CA SER A 172 -42.99 3.91 -5.43
C SER A 172 -42.53 4.79 -4.29
N THR A 173 -43.24 5.91 -4.21
CA THR A 173 -43.25 6.95 -3.20
C THR A 173 -43.97 6.44 -1.95
N GLY A 174 -43.36 6.66 -0.77
CA GLY A 174 -44.05 7.22 0.41
C GLY A 174 -45.06 6.38 1.22
N GLN A 175 -44.69 6.21 2.50
CA GLN A 175 -45.52 6.45 3.70
C GLN A 175 -46.33 5.27 4.29
N PRO A 176 -46.76 5.35 5.57
CA PRO A 176 -46.03 5.04 6.80
C PRO A 176 -46.67 3.86 7.54
N ASP A 177 -45.91 3.12 8.36
CA ASP A 177 -46.47 2.77 9.69
C ASP A 177 -45.38 2.35 10.66
N GLY A 178 -45.62 2.72 11.92
CA GLY A 178 -44.69 2.55 13.01
C GLY A 178 -44.41 1.08 13.32
N SER A 179 -43.13 0.75 13.42
CA SER A 179 -42.69 -0.20 14.43
C SER A 179 -41.43 0.34 15.08
N VAL A 180 -41.65 1.31 15.97
CA VAL A 180 -40.77 1.61 17.08
C VAL A 180 -40.55 0.31 17.88
N SER A 181 -39.48 -0.42 17.57
CA SER A 181 -38.93 -1.36 18.54
C SER A 181 -38.23 -0.54 19.63
N PRO A 182 -38.57 -0.74 20.91
CA PRO A 182 -38.18 0.16 21.98
C PRO A 182 -36.67 0.30 22.11
N HIS A 183 -36.25 1.54 22.38
CA HIS A 183 -35.02 1.82 23.09
C HIS A 183 -34.98 0.92 24.33
N GLN A 184 -34.05 -0.03 24.36
CA GLN A 184 -33.53 -0.49 25.65
C GLN A 184 -32.72 0.69 26.20
N VAL A 185 -33.36 1.46 27.08
CA VAL A 185 -32.67 2.22 28.11
C VAL A 185 -32.07 1.18 29.03
N THR A 186 -30.86 0.73 28.70
CA THR A 186 -30.02 0.07 29.69
C THR A 186 -29.51 1.17 30.60
N ASP A 187 -29.88 1.08 31.87
CA ASP A 187 -29.28 1.82 32.98
C ASP A 187 -27.77 2.00 32.76
N PRO A 188 -27.16 3.15 33.11
CA PRO A 188 -25.72 3.28 33.10
C PRO A 188 -25.16 2.31 34.15
N ALA A 189 -24.66 1.17 33.68
CA ALA A 189 -23.89 0.26 34.50
C ALA A 189 -22.75 1.06 35.18
N PRO A 190 -22.52 0.89 36.49
CA PRO A 190 -21.43 1.54 37.19
C PRO A 190 -20.13 1.36 36.42
N GLN A 191 -19.48 2.47 36.04
CA GLN A 191 -18.14 2.44 35.48
C GLN A 191 -17.21 1.92 36.57
N GLU A 192 -16.91 0.62 36.51
CA GLU A 192 -15.88 0.00 37.31
C GLU A 192 -14.56 0.73 37.05
N PRO A 193 -13.79 1.10 38.09
CA PRO A 193 -12.53 1.81 37.92
C PRO A 193 -11.59 0.94 37.09
N GLN A 194 -11.45 1.27 35.81
CA GLN A 194 -10.55 0.55 34.93
C GLN A 194 -9.13 0.76 35.41
N GLY A 195 -8.57 -0.29 36.02
CA GLY A 195 -7.12 -0.41 36.20
C GLY A 195 -6.40 -0.28 34.86
N PRO A 196 -5.06 -0.14 34.87
CA PRO A 196 -4.28 -0.01 33.64
C PRO A 196 -4.63 -1.15 32.67
N PRO A 197 -5.00 -0.86 31.41
CA PRO A 197 -5.36 -1.91 30.47
C PRO A 197 -4.15 -2.82 30.23
N ALA A 198 -4.38 -4.13 30.20
CA ALA A 198 -3.34 -5.14 29.95
C ALA A 198 -2.63 -4.98 28.59
N ARG A 199 -3.19 -4.16 27.68
CA ARG A 199 -2.59 -3.74 26.41
C ARG A 199 -3.14 -2.39 25.99
N TYR A 200 -2.31 -1.54 25.40
CA TYR A 200 -2.73 -0.31 24.77
C TYR A 200 -3.31 -0.58 23.38
N LYS A 201 -4.43 0.07 23.06
CA LYS A 201 -5.06 0.06 21.73
C LYS A 201 -5.08 1.48 21.17
N LEU A 202 -4.34 1.69 20.09
CA LEU A 202 -4.32 2.95 19.35
C LEU A 202 -5.30 2.84 18.17
N ARG A 203 -6.16 3.84 17.98
CA ARG A 203 -7.03 3.97 16.81
C ARG A 203 -6.78 5.32 16.16
N ALA A 204 -6.56 5.33 14.85
CA ALA A 204 -6.51 6.54 14.04
C ALA A 204 -7.70 6.55 13.08
N GLU A 205 -8.32 7.72 12.93
CA GLU A 205 -9.42 7.98 12.01
C GLU A 205 -9.05 9.19 11.15
N ALA A 206 -8.98 8.99 9.84
CA ALA A 206 -8.57 10.01 8.90
C ALA A 206 -9.76 10.85 8.45
N LYS A 207 -9.69 12.17 8.64
CA LYS A 207 -10.62 13.16 8.07
C LYS A 207 -10.13 13.63 6.69
N GLU A 208 -8.82 13.62 6.50
CA GLU A 208 -8.15 13.88 5.23
C GLU A 208 -7.12 12.79 4.96
N MET A 209 -6.65 12.70 3.72
CA MET A 209 -5.57 11.78 3.39
C MET A 209 -4.33 12.09 4.25
N THR A 210 -3.83 11.07 4.95
CA THR A 210 -2.72 11.19 5.90
C THR A 210 -1.91 9.91 5.94
N TRP A 211 -0.59 10.02 6.09
CA TRP A 211 0.24 8.85 6.38
C TRP A 211 0.56 8.82 7.87
N ILE A 212 0.66 7.61 8.42
CA ILE A 212 0.99 7.38 9.82
C ILE A 212 2.02 6.26 9.90
N ALA A 213 3.11 6.49 10.64
CA ALA A 213 4.07 5.47 11.01
C ALA A 213 3.99 5.21 12.52
N VAL A 214 3.74 3.96 12.90
CA VAL A 214 3.56 3.53 14.30
C VAL A 214 4.59 2.45 14.62
N ALA A 215 5.47 2.71 15.58
CA ALA A 215 6.21 1.65 16.27
C ALA A 215 5.45 1.21 17.52
N SER A 216 5.31 -0.09 17.73
CA SER A 216 4.70 -0.69 18.92
C SER A 216 5.79 -1.38 19.73
N ASP A 217 5.85 -1.15 21.04
CA ASP A 217 6.77 -1.86 21.96
C ASP A 217 8.26 -1.79 21.57
N GLY A 218 8.68 -0.70 20.93
CA GLY A 218 10.05 -0.55 20.41
C GLY A 218 10.37 -1.39 19.16
N ALA A 219 9.40 -2.13 18.63
CA ALA A 219 9.54 -2.91 17.42
C ALA A 219 9.48 -2.05 16.14
N THR A 220 9.68 -2.68 14.99
CA THR A 220 9.69 -2.05 13.67
C THR A 220 8.47 -1.16 13.43
N ARG A 221 8.70 0.07 12.94
CA ARG A 221 7.65 1.01 12.54
C ARG A 221 6.81 0.42 11.41
N ARG A 222 5.52 0.22 11.66
CA ARG A 222 4.51 -0.10 10.64
C ARG A 222 3.91 1.18 10.10
N GLN A 223 3.73 1.25 8.79
CA GLN A 223 3.28 2.45 8.10
C GLN A 223 1.95 2.20 7.41
N ALA A 224 1.08 3.19 7.41
CA ALA A 224 -0.21 3.15 6.73
C ALA A 224 -0.50 4.51 6.08
N LEU A 225 -1.05 4.49 4.87
CA LEU A 225 -1.66 5.64 4.23
C LEU A 225 -3.17 5.51 4.41
N LEU A 226 -3.78 6.45 5.12
CA LEU A 226 -5.21 6.48 5.38
C LEU A 226 -5.89 7.50 4.47
N HIS A 227 -6.98 7.07 3.83
CA HIS A 227 -7.87 7.93 3.06
C HIS A 227 -8.93 8.55 3.97
N PRO A 228 -9.60 9.65 3.56
CA PRO A 228 -10.72 10.20 4.31
C PRO A 228 -11.79 9.14 4.64
N GLY A 229 -12.19 9.05 5.90
CA GLY A 229 -13.12 8.05 6.43
C GLY A 229 -12.48 6.71 6.79
N GLU A 230 -11.21 6.47 6.43
CA GLU A 230 -10.49 5.25 6.76
C GLU A 230 -10.04 5.26 8.22
N THR A 231 -10.10 4.08 8.84
CA THR A 231 -9.66 3.89 10.22
C THR A 231 -8.63 2.77 10.30
N ALA A 232 -7.57 3.01 11.06
CA ALA A 232 -6.58 1.98 11.39
C ALA A 232 -6.45 1.82 12.90
N SER A 233 -6.11 0.62 13.33
CA SER A 233 -5.89 0.33 14.75
C SER A 233 -4.67 -0.53 14.98
N TRP A 234 -3.97 -0.26 16.07
CA TRP A 234 -2.77 -0.96 16.50
C TRP A 234 -2.89 -1.36 17.97
N SER A 235 -2.13 -2.37 18.38
CA SER A 235 -2.07 -2.81 19.77
C SER A 235 -0.62 -2.99 20.19
N ALA A 236 -0.32 -2.62 21.44
CA ALA A 236 1.01 -2.65 22.04
C ALA A 236 0.90 -2.91 23.55
N ASN A 237 1.93 -3.48 24.17
CA ASN A 237 1.96 -3.76 25.60
C ASN A 237 2.46 -2.56 26.42
N ASN A 238 3.52 -1.90 25.95
CA ASN A 238 4.21 -0.81 26.62
C ASN A 238 3.81 0.57 26.08
N GLY A 239 3.54 0.66 24.78
CA GLY A 239 3.16 1.93 24.16
C GLY A 239 3.49 2.02 22.67
N PHE A 240 3.35 3.23 22.13
CA PHE A 240 3.55 3.55 20.74
C PHE A 240 4.49 4.75 20.56
N VAL A 241 5.27 4.73 19.48
CA VAL A 241 5.92 5.94 18.95
C VAL A 241 5.31 6.20 17.58
N VAL A 242 4.62 7.34 17.45
CA VAL A 242 3.82 7.68 16.29
C VAL A 242 4.43 8.87 15.54
N THR A 243 4.49 8.76 14.23
CA THR A 243 4.74 9.89 13.32
C THR A 243 3.52 10.04 12.42
N ILE A 244 3.01 11.26 12.29
CA ILE A 244 1.80 11.59 11.53
C ILE A 244 2.16 12.63 10.47
N GLY A 245 1.79 12.38 9.22
CA GLY A 245 2.08 13.27 8.09
C GLY A 245 1.18 14.50 8.01
N ASN A 246 -0.14 14.31 8.16
CA ASN A 246 -1.13 15.37 8.19
C ASN A 246 -1.85 15.33 9.54
N ALA A 247 -1.27 16.00 10.55
CA ALA A 247 -1.78 15.99 11.92
C ALA A 247 -3.17 16.63 12.06
N GLY A 248 -3.44 17.73 11.35
CA GLY A 248 -4.77 18.36 11.34
C GLY A 248 -5.85 17.53 10.64
N GLY A 249 -5.46 16.55 9.83
CA GLY A 249 -6.34 15.68 9.05
C GLY A 249 -6.67 14.34 9.73
N VAL A 250 -6.25 14.09 10.97
CA VAL A 250 -6.47 12.81 11.65
C VAL A 250 -6.95 13.01 13.08
N THR A 251 -7.78 12.09 13.56
CA THR A 251 -8.14 11.96 14.98
C THR A 251 -7.50 10.70 15.53
N LEU A 252 -6.80 10.84 16.66
CA LEU A 252 -6.10 9.73 17.31
C LEU A 252 -6.76 9.42 18.65
N MET A 253 -6.92 8.15 18.97
CA MET A 253 -7.53 7.68 20.21
C MET A 253 -6.66 6.58 20.84
N LEU A 254 -6.40 6.69 22.14
CA LEU A 254 -5.70 5.67 22.92
C LEU A 254 -6.67 5.09 23.94
N ASN A 255 -6.91 3.77 23.87
CA ASN A 255 -7.85 3.07 24.74
C ASN A 255 -9.26 3.71 24.76
N GLY A 256 -9.70 4.20 23.60
CA GLY A 256 -10.99 4.88 23.45
C GLY A 256 -10.99 6.36 23.89
N ARG A 257 -9.91 6.88 24.47
CA ARG A 257 -9.78 8.30 24.82
C ARG A 257 -9.15 9.09 23.68
N PRO A 258 -9.75 10.21 23.23
CA PRO A 258 -9.16 11.04 22.19
C PRO A 258 -7.85 11.70 22.67
N ILE A 259 -6.85 11.77 21.79
CA ILE A 259 -5.58 12.46 22.01
C ILE A 259 -5.62 13.78 21.25
N SER A 260 -5.28 14.88 21.92
CA SER A 260 -5.14 16.19 21.29
C SER A 260 -3.82 16.28 20.52
N LEU A 261 -3.92 16.37 19.19
CA LEU A 261 -2.77 16.62 18.32
C LEU A 261 -2.56 18.13 18.16
N LYS A 262 -1.35 18.63 18.43
CA LYS A 262 -0.99 20.07 18.33
C LYS A 262 -0.63 20.52 16.90
N GLY A 263 -0.96 19.74 15.87
CA GLY A 263 -0.48 19.99 14.50
C GLY A 263 -1.56 20.54 13.56
N ALA A 264 -1.18 21.50 12.73
CA ALA A 264 -2.02 22.06 11.68
C ALA A 264 -2.21 21.11 10.49
N ARG A 265 -3.05 21.52 9.53
CA ARG A 265 -3.26 20.78 8.28
C ARG A 265 -1.96 20.67 7.47
N GLY A 266 -1.62 19.46 7.07
CA GLY A 266 -0.40 19.11 6.35
C GLY A 266 0.88 19.23 7.18
N GLN A 267 0.79 19.46 8.49
CA GLN A 267 1.93 19.47 9.40
C GLN A 267 2.28 18.05 9.84
N VAL A 268 3.57 17.75 9.79
CA VAL A 268 4.12 16.49 10.27
C VAL A 268 4.40 16.57 11.77
N ILE A 269 3.90 15.61 12.56
CA ILE A 269 4.29 15.41 13.96
C ILE A 269 5.17 14.15 14.02
N GLN A 270 6.32 14.25 14.68
CA GLN A 270 7.25 13.14 14.83
C GLN A 270 7.39 12.68 16.27
N ASN A 271 7.69 11.38 16.42
CA ASN A 271 8.09 10.78 17.69
C ASN A 271 7.11 11.08 18.83
N LEU A 272 5.81 11.13 18.52
CA LEU A 272 4.76 11.24 19.51
C LEU A 272 4.72 9.94 20.32
N ALA A 273 5.23 9.98 21.54
CA ALA A 273 5.22 8.86 22.46
C ALA A 273 3.85 8.76 23.14
N LEU A 274 3.27 7.56 23.12
CA LEU A 274 1.96 7.26 23.71
C LEU A 274 2.06 6.01 24.59
N PRO A 275 1.52 6.00 25.82
CA PRO A 275 0.89 7.15 26.51
C PRO A 275 1.86 8.33 26.69
N GLU A 276 1.31 9.55 26.69
CA GLU A 276 2.07 10.79 26.88
C GLU A 276 2.56 10.75 28.34
N ASN A 277 3.80 10.31 28.56
CA ASN A 277 4.40 10.34 29.89
C ASN A 277 4.62 11.82 30.26
N ASP A 278 3.72 12.38 31.09
CA ASP A 278 4.12 13.46 31.98
C ASP A 278 5.33 12.93 32.80
N GLY A 279 6.51 13.53 32.65
CA GLY A 279 7.78 13.00 33.19
C GLY A 279 7.84 12.85 34.75
N PRO A 280 8.82 12.10 35.29
CA PRO A 280 8.89 11.64 36.71
C PRO A 280 9.44 12.73 37.67
N PRO A 281 9.45 12.62 39.03
CA PRO A 281 9.51 11.41 39.89
C PRO A 281 8.68 11.41 41.23
N VAL A 282 8.58 10.25 41.89
CA VAL A 282 8.65 10.06 43.37
C VAL A 282 9.00 8.59 43.61
N ALA A 283 10.21 8.22 44.05
CA ALA A 283 10.72 8.27 45.42
C ALA A 283 9.76 7.61 46.43
N GLY A 284 10.06 6.38 46.85
CA GLY A 284 9.24 5.69 47.86
C GLY A 284 9.67 4.27 48.18
N GLN A 285 10.82 4.16 48.86
CA GLN A 285 11.30 3.05 49.71
C GLN A 285 11.87 1.79 49.06
#